data_AF-A0A661F1F0-F1
#
_entry.id   AF-A0A661F1F0-F1
#
_cell.length_a   1.000
_cell.length_b   1.000
_cell.length_c   1.000
_cell.angle_alpha   90.00
_cell.angle_beta   90.00
_cell.angle_gamma   90.00
#
_symmetry.space_group_name_H-M   'P 1'
#
loop_
_entity.id
_entity.type
_entity.pdbx_description
1 polymer ?
#
loop_
_entity_poly.entity_id
_entity_poly.type
_entity_poly.pdbx_seq_one_letter_code
_entity_poly.pdbx_strand_id
1 'polypeptide(L)'
;MIGDVRFLGCSLWTDLGGSENDHFKRLVKSVNDFRKISIGDRSFNHDDFLELHQKSRNWLSSALAEPFEGKTIVVTHHAPTFWSWQERFDDPLLHAYCNDLKALLHQYDISFWFHGHTHYVQDYLCAGTHIMCNPRGYKKRARLTEKFDPLKLLEI
;
A
#
# COMPACT_ATOMS: atom_id res chain seq x y z
N MET A 1 19.11 6.68 5.36
CA MET A 1 19.40 7.57 4.21
C MET A 1 20.56 6.97 3.44
N ILE A 2 20.56 7.12 2.12
CA ILE A 2 21.67 6.72 1.26
C ILE A 2 21.94 7.94 0.37
N GLY A 3 23.09 8.59 0.53
CA GLY A 3 23.32 9.90 -0.09
C GLY A 3 22.28 10.93 0.35
N ASP A 4 21.70 11.63 -0.63
CA ASP A 4 20.64 12.63 -0.52
C ASP A 4 19.22 12.03 -0.58
N VAL A 5 19.10 10.71 -0.42
CA VAL A 5 17.81 10.00 -0.50
C VAL A 5 17.36 9.54 0.88
N ARG A 6 16.13 9.92 1.27
CA ARG A 6 15.44 9.36 2.43
C ARG A 6 14.41 8.31 2.00
N PHE A 7 14.33 7.25 2.79
CA PHE A 7 13.37 6.17 2.60
C PHE A 7 12.41 6.17 3.80
N LEU A 8 11.11 6.23 3.51
CA LEU A 8 10.04 6.17 4.50
C LEU A 8 9.24 4.88 4.27
N GLY A 9 9.21 4.00 5.27
CA GLY A 9 8.62 2.67 5.14
C GLY A 9 7.56 2.39 6.19
N CYS A 10 6.37 1.95 5.77
CA CYS A 10 5.35 1.40 6.67
C CYS A 10 4.43 0.41 5.93
N SER A 11 3.66 -0.41 6.65
CA SER A 11 2.75 -1.35 5.96
C SER A 11 1.61 -0.65 5.21
N LEU A 12 1.23 0.56 5.64
CA LEU A 12 0.12 1.35 5.12
C LEU A 12 -1.20 0.57 5.06
N TRP A 13 -1.59 -0.09 6.16
CA TRP A 13 -2.89 -0.79 6.23
C TRP A 13 -4.03 0.11 5.75
N THR A 14 -5.07 -0.47 5.16
CA THR A 14 -6.22 0.30 4.67
C THR A 14 -7.26 0.52 5.77
N ASP A 15 -8.27 1.34 5.52
CA ASP A 15 -9.45 1.47 6.38
C ASP A 15 -10.61 0.56 5.94
N LEU A 16 -10.37 -0.35 4.99
CA LEU A 16 -11.37 -1.19 4.34
C LEU A 16 -12.55 -0.39 3.73
N GLY A 17 -12.30 0.87 3.33
CA GLY A 17 -13.33 1.76 2.79
C GLY A 17 -14.20 2.41 3.87
N GLY A 18 -13.76 2.35 5.12
CA GLY A 18 -14.44 2.97 6.26
C GLY A 18 -15.55 2.10 6.86
N SER A 19 -16.02 2.52 8.04
CA SER A 19 -17.04 1.81 8.82
C SER A 19 -18.42 1.74 8.15
N GLU A 20 -18.68 2.63 7.19
CA GLU A 20 -19.94 2.70 6.43
C GLU A 20 -19.90 1.88 5.13
N ASN A 21 -18.81 1.16 4.85
CA ASN A 21 -18.72 0.34 3.66
C ASN A 21 -19.69 -0.85 3.75
N ASP A 22 -20.72 -0.87 2.90
CA ASP A 22 -21.71 -1.96 2.80
C ASP A 22 -21.05 -3.33 2.54
N HIS A 23 -19.83 -3.36 2.01
CA HIS A 23 -19.07 -4.57 1.74
C HIS A 23 -18.12 -4.98 2.86
N PHE A 24 -18.09 -4.26 3.99
CA PHE A 24 -17.17 -4.49 5.10
C PHE A 24 -17.11 -5.96 5.56
N LYS A 25 -18.27 -6.60 5.79
CA LYS A 25 -18.34 -8.01 6.21
C LYS A 25 -17.74 -8.96 5.18
N ARG A 26 -17.86 -8.64 3.88
CA ARG A 26 -17.25 -9.41 2.79
C ARG A 26 -15.73 -9.21 2.80
N LEU A 27 -15.26 -7.98 3.01
CA LEU A 27 -13.84 -7.67 3.04
C LEU A 27 -13.12 -8.41 4.17
N VAL A 28 -13.62 -8.33 5.40
CA VAL A 28 -13.06 -9.04 6.57
C VAL A 28 -12.93 -10.55 6.31
N LYS A 29 -13.87 -11.17 5.60
CA LYS A 29 -13.81 -12.59 5.25
C LYS A 29 -12.84 -12.92 4.11
N SER A 30 -12.51 -11.94 3.27
CA SER A 30 -11.73 -12.12 2.05
C SER A 30 -10.23 -11.94 2.27
N VAL A 31 -9.82 -11.12 3.25
CA VAL A 31 -8.42 -10.95 3.63
C VAL A 31 -8.00 -12.03 4.62
N ASN A 32 -6.81 -12.60 4.42
CA ASN A 32 -6.31 -13.70 5.26
C ASN A 32 -5.94 -13.22 6.67
N ASP A 33 -5.69 -11.93 6.85
CA ASP A 33 -5.23 -11.31 8.09
C ASP A 33 -6.15 -11.68 9.26
N PHE A 34 -7.46 -11.46 9.10
CA PHE A 34 -8.49 -11.79 10.10
C PHE A 34 -8.67 -13.30 10.37
N ARG A 35 -8.07 -14.17 9.55
CA ARG A 35 -8.16 -15.63 9.69
C ARG A 35 -6.85 -16.27 10.15
N LYS A 36 -5.73 -15.59 9.98
CA LYS A 36 -4.39 -16.17 10.11
C LYS A 36 -3.51 -15.44 11.12
N ILE A 37 -3.87 -14.22 11.50
CA ILE A 37 -3.16 -13.45 12.52
C ILE A 37 -3.87 -13.65 13.86
N SER A 38 -3.08 -13.90 14.90
CA SER A 38 -3.53 -13.93 16.30
C SER A 38 -2.66 -12.98 17.12
N ILE A 39 -3.26 -12.33 18.11
CA ILE A 39 -2.57 -11.48 19.09
C ILE A 39 -2.69 -12.17 20.43
N GLY A 40 -1.63 -12.85 20.87
CA GLY A 40 -1.70 -13.77 22.01
C GLY A 40 -2.77 -14.84 21.74
N ASP A 41 -3.72 -14.97 22.67
CA ASP A 41 -4.78 -15.99 22.60
C ASP A 41 -6.03 -15.55 21.84
N ARG A 42 -6.12 -14.27 21.41
CA ARG A 42 -7.27 -13.77 20.64
C ARG A 42 -6.98 -13.66 19.16
N SER A 43 -8.01 -13.84 18.35
CA SER A 43 -7.92 -13.57 16.91
C SER A 43 -7.75 -12.07 16.64
N PHE A 44 -6.97 -11.76 15.61
CA PHE A 44 -6.87 -10.40 15.07
C PHE A 44 -8.23 -9.94 14.52
N ASN A 45 -8.67 -8.75 14.92
CA ASN A 45 -9.99 -8.25 14.61
C ASN A 45 -9.93 -6.92 13.84
N HIS A 46 -11.10 -6.37 13.53
CA HIS A 46 -11.22 -5.11 12.80
C HIS A 46 -10.59 -3.92 13.51
N ASP A 47 -10.77 -3.81 14.82
CA ASP A 47 -10.25 -2.68 15.59
C ASP A 47 -8.71 -2.68 15.55
N ASP A 48 -8.08 -3.86 15.61
CA ASP A 48 -6.64 -3.99 15.42
C ASP A 48 -6.19 -3.51 14.03
N PHE A 49 -6.94 -3.87 12.98
CA PHE A 49 -6.65 -3.47 11.60
C PHE A 49 -6.76 -1.94 11.43
N LEU A 50 -7.81 -1.35 11.98
CA LEU A 50 -8.03 0.10 11.93
C LEU A 50 -6.98 0.85 12.76
N GLU A 51 -6.58 0.33 13.92
CA GLU A 51 -5.52 0.91 14.73
C GLU A 51 -4.19 0.91 13.95
N LEU A 52 -3.86 -0.20 13.26
CA LEU A 52 -2.67 -0.28 12.41
C LEU A 52 -2.73 0.65 11.19
N HIS A 53 -3.92 0.83 10.60
CA HIS A 53 -4.16 1.83 9.56
C HIS A 53 -3.85 3.22 10.09
N GLN A 54 -4.51 3.66 11.16
CA GLN A 54 -4.34 4.98 11.74
C GLN A 54 -2.88 5.24 12.15
N LYS A 55 -2.23 4.28 12.82
CA LYS A 55 -0.82 4.37 13.19
C LYS A 55 0.08 4.57 11.97
N SER A 56 -0.07 3.73 10.93
CA SER A 56 0.77 3.81 9.74
C SER A 56 0.53 5.07 8.90
N ARG A 57 -0.72 5.53 8.81
CA ARG A 57 -1.12 6.77 8.13
C ARG A 57 -0.58 8.01 8.85
N ASN A 58 -0.79 8.10 10.16
CA ASN A 58 -0.33 9.24 10.96
C ASN A 58 1.19 9.33 10.95
N TRP A 59 1.88 8.21 11.17
CA TRP A 59 3.33 8.18 11.13
C TRP A 59 3.88 8.62 9.77
N LEU A 60 3.31 8.10 8.67
CA LEU A 60 3.77 8.48 7.33
C LEU A 60 3.55 9.98 7.04
N SER A 61 2.39 10.51 7.44
CA SER A 61 2.09 11.93 7.28
C SER A 61 3.04 12.81 8.08
N SER A 62 3.33 12.45 9.34
CA SER A 62 4.31 13.18 10.16
C SER A 62 5.71 13.08 9.58
N ALA A 63 6.14 11.89 9.15
CA ALA A 63 7.47 11.70 8.57
C ALA A 63 7.66 12.47 7.24
N LEU A 64 6.61 12.60 6.43
CA LEU A 64 6.63 13.41 5.21
C LEU A 64 6.67 14.91 5.51
N ALA A 65 6.02 15.34 6.60
CA ALA A 65 6.01 16.73 7.03
C ALA A 65 7.37 17.23 7.55
N GLU A 66 8.24 16.34 8.01
CA GLU A 66 9.62 16.69 8.35
C GLU A 66 10.36 17.19 7.09
N PRO A 67 10.90 18.43 7.09
CA PRO A 67 11.66 18.95 5.96
C PRO A 67 12.86 18.05 5.63
N PHE A 68 13.14 17.90 4.34
CA PHE A 68 14.30 17.15 3.88
C PHE A 68 14.81 17.74 2.57
N GLU A 69 16.07 18.17 2.56
CA GLU A 69 16.75 18.65 1.36
C GLU A 69 17.29 17.44 0.59
N GLY A 70 16.46 16.85 -0.26
CA GLY A 70 16.81 15.67 -1.04
C GLY A 70 15.58 14.92 -1.56
N LYS A 71 15.81 13.73 -2.15
CA LYS A 71 14.72 12.92 -2.73
C LYS A 71 14.06 12.06 -1.66
N THR A 72 12.72 12.04 -1.68
CA THR A 72 11.93 11.20 -0.79
C THR A 72 11.40 9.99 -1.55
N ILE A 73 11.68 8.80 -1.02
CA ILE A 73 11.12 7.53 -1.49
C ILE A 73 10.25 6.93 -0.40
N VAL A 74 9.03 6.54 -0.77
CA VAL A 74 8.10 5.85 0.12
C VAL A 74 8.02 4.37 -0.28
N VAL A 75 7.99 3.49 0.71
CA VAL A 75 7.86 2.03 0.51
C VAL A 75 6.75 1.50 1.40
N THR A 76 5.70 0.93 0.80
CA THR A 76 4.56 0.39 1.54
C THR A 76 4.17 -1.01 1.12
N HIS A 77 3.41 -1.71 1.96
CA HIS A 77 2.82 -2.98 1.53
C HIS A 77 1.58 -2.75 0.67
N HIS A 78 0.59 -2.05 1.22
CA HIS A 78 -0.64 -1.71 0.49
C HIS A 78 -0.41 -0.54 -0.46
N ALA A 79 -1.23 -0.45 -1.50
CA ALA A 79 -1.12 0.58 -2.50
C ALA A 79 -1.61 1.95 -1.99
N PRO A 80 -0.98 3.07 -2.42
CA PRO A 80 -1.38 4.40 -2.01
C PRO A 80 -2.61 4.94 -2.72
N THR A 81 -2.96 4.41 -3.90
CA THR A 81 -4.12 4.86 -4.67
C THR A 81 -4.90 3.68 -5.25
N PHE A 82 -6.19 3.89 -5.50
CA PHE A 82 -7.04 2.92 -6.20
C PHE A 82 -6.61 2.66 -7.65
N TRP A 83 -5.78 3.51 -8.25
CA TRP A 83 -5.28 3.31 -9.63
C TRP A 83 -4.34 2.11 -9.75
N SER A 84 -3.80 1.62 -8.63
CA SER A 84 -3.04 0.37 -8.57
C SER A 84 -3.91 -0.89 -8.71
N TRP A 85 -5.23 -0.74 -8.67
CA TRP A 85 -6.20 -1.81 -8.84
C TRP A 85 -6.47 -2.00 -10.35
N GLN A 86 -6.30 -3.23 -10.85
CA GLN A 86 -6.48 -3.55 -12.28
C GLN A 86 -7.82 -4.22 -12.58
N GLU A 87 -8.54 -4.68 -11.56
CA GLU A 87 -9.91 -5.13 -11.73
C GLU A 87 -10.85 -3.92 -11.80
N ARG A 88 -12.16 -4.18 -11.86
CA ARG A 88 -13.16 -3.13 -11.90
C ARG A 88 -13.14 -2.30 -10.61
N PHE A 89 -13.32 -0.99 -10.73
CA PHE A 89 -13.40 -0.05 -9.61
C PHE A 89 -14.66 -0.24 -8.73
N ASP A 90 -15.63 -1.05 -9.17
CA ASP A 90 -16.78 -1.46 -8.36
C ASP A 90 -16.53 -2.75 -7.57
N ASP A 91 -15.36 -3.39 -7.70
CA ASP A 91 -14.98 -4.54 -6.87
C ASP A 91 -14.58 -4.07 -5.47
N PRO A 92 -15.37 -4.38 -4.42
CA PRO A 92 -15.07 -3.91 -3.07
C PRO A 92 -13.71 -4.36 -2.55
N LEU A 93 -13.13 -5.44 -3.11
CA LEU A 93 -11.78 -5.87 -2.74
C LEU A 93 -10.75 -4.75 -2.89
N LEU A 94 -10.95 -3.78 -3.79
CA LEU A 94 -10.05 -2.63 -3.94
C LEU A 94 -9.72 -1.98 -2.58
N HIS A 95 -10.69 -1.91 -1.65
CA HIS A 95 -10.53 -1.31 -0.33
C HIS A 95 -9.70 -2.15 0.65
N ALA A 96 -9.54 -3.45 0.39
CA ALA A 96 -8.62 -4.30 1.16
C ALA A 96 -7.16 -4.14 0.69
N TYR A 97 -6.94 -3.70 -0.56
CA TYR A 97 -5.60 -3.66 -1.16
C TYR A 97 -5.01 -2.25 -1.31
N CYS A 98 -5.87 -1.25 -1.42
CA CYS A 98 -5.51 0.09 -1.81
C CYS A 98 -6.09 1.13 -0.83
N ASN A 99 -5.40 2.26 -0.71
CA ASN A 99 -5.88 3.47 -0.05
C ASN A 99 -6.27 4.53 -1.10
N ASP A 100 -6.87 5.64 -0.69
CA ASP A 100 -7.01 6.84 -1.51
C ASP A 100 -6.19 8.02 -0.96
N LEU A 101 -4.91 8.07 -1.31
CA LEU A 101 -3.96 9.06 -0.77
C LEU A 101 -3.58 10.13 -1.78
N LYS A 102 -4.39 10.36 -2.81
CA LYS A 102 -4.12 11.38 -3.84
C LYS A 102 -3.86 12.76 -3.23
N ALA A 103 -4.64 13.15 -2.22
CA ALA A 103 -4.45 14.44 -1.52
C ALA A 103 -3.07 14.58 -0.87
N LEU A 104 -2.55 13.50 -0.26
CA LEU A 104 -1.22 13.48 0.35
C LEU A 104 -0.12 13.52 -0.70
N LEU A 105 -0.31 12.84 -1.84
CA LEU A 105 0.61 12.92 -2.99
C LEU A 105 0.67 14.34 -3.58
N HIS A 106 -0.41 15.11 -3.53
CA HIS A 106 -0.41 16.51 -3.95
C HIS A 106 0.25 17.46 -2.93
N GLN A 107 0.42 17.02 -1.68
CA GLN A 107 0.92 17.86 -0.59
C GLN A 107 2.45 17.80 -0.43
N TYR A 108 3.07 16.66 -0.76
CA TYR A 108 4.48 16.41 -0.50
C TYR A 108 5.22 16.02 -1.78
N ASP A 109 6.47 16.45 -1.92
CA ASP A 109 7.33 16.04 -3.02
C ASP A 109 7.91 14.64 -2.74
N ILE A 110 7.34 13.65 -3.43
CA ILE A 110 7.73 12.24 -3.34
C ILE A 110 8.18 11.82 -4.74
N SER A 111 9.44 11.41 -4.87
CA SER A 111 10.00 10.98 -6.17
C SER A 111 9.45 9.61 -6.57
N PHE A 112 9.48 8.64 -5.65
CA PHE A 112 8.98 7.28 -5.88
C PHE A 112 8.13 6.78 -4.71
N TRP A 113 7.07 6.05 -5.02
CA TRP A 113 6.29 5.27 -4.07
C TRP A 113 6.21 3.82 -4.53
N PHE A 114 6.96 2.96 -3.86
CA PHE A 114 6.93 1.52 -4.09
C PHE A 114 5.86 0.86 -3.24
N HIS A 115 5.03 0.02 -3.84
CA HIS A 115 4.06 -0.79 -3.11
C HIS A 115 4.01 -2.24 -3.59
N GLY A 116 3.16 -3.03 -2.93
CA GLY A 116 2.91 -4.43 -3.28
C GLY A 116 1.43 -4.76 -3.16
N HIS A 117 1.17 -5.96 -2.62
CA HIS A 117 -0.12 -6.51 -2.21
C HIS A 117 -1.16 -6.78 -3.31
N THR A 118 -1.25 -5.92 -4.34
CA THR A 118 -2.21 -6.05 -5.45
C THR A 118 -1.91 -7.22 -6.39
N HIS A 119 -0.67 -7.72 -6.39
CA HIS A 119 -0.15 -8.71 -7.34
C HIS A 119 -0.22 -8.29 -8.82
N TYR A 120 -0.38 -6.98 -9.08
CA TYR A 120 -0.25 -6.40 -10.41
C TYR A 120 1.05 -5.62 -10.50
N VAL A 121 1.79 -5.81 -11.60
CA VAL A 121 2.89 -4.89 -11.93
C VAL A 121 2.27 -3.54 -12.31
N GLN A 122 2.77 -2.47 -11.71
CA GLN A 122 2.30 -1.10 -11.92
C GLN A 122 3.48 -0.16 -12.08
N ASP A 123 3.28 0.86 -12.92
CA ASP A 123 4.23 1.93 -13.17
C ASP A 123 3.46 3.13 -13.73
N TYR A 124 3.15 4.10 -12.89
CA TYR A 124 2.36 5.27 -13.29
C TYR A 124 2.74 6.52 -12.49
N LEU A 125 2.39 7.67 -13.04
CA LEU A 125 2.56 8.97 -12.38
C LEU A 125 1.27 9.41 -11.70
N CYS A 126 1.40 9.91 -10.47
CA CYS A 126 0.33 10.57 -9.75
C CYS A 126 0.91 11.77 -9.00
N ALA A 127 0.43 12.98 -9.30
CA ALA A 127 0.93 14.22 -8.69
C ALA A 127 2.47 14.40 -8.77
N GLY A 128 3.11 13.91 -9.83
CA GLY A 128 4.57 13.96 -10.00
C GLY A 128 5.34 12.79 -9.36
N THR A 129 4.68 11.97 -8.54
CA THR A 129 5.29 10.77 -7.94
C THR A 129 5.18 9.57 -8.87
N HIS A 130 6.29 8.85 -9.04
CA HIS A 130 6.29 7.53 -9.68
C HIS A 130 5.76 6.47 -8.71
N ILE A 131 4.56 5.96 -8.95
CA ILE A 131 3.97 4.87 -8.18
C ILE A 131 4.25 3.55 -8.89
N MET A 132 4.93 2.63 -8.20
CA MET A 132 5.44 1.42 -8.79
C MET A 132 5.18 0.17 -7.94
N CYS A 133 4.86 -0.93 -8.62
CA CYS A 133 4.70 -2.25 -8.03
C CYS A 133 5.37 -3.26 -8.95
N ASN A 134 6.25 -4.10 -8.42
CA ASN A 134 6.89 -5.18 -9.17
C ASN A 134 6.77 -6.52 -8.42
N PRO A 135 5.55 -7.03 -8.23
CA PRO A 135 5.32 -8.18 -7.37
C PRO A 135 5.63 -9.47 -8.12
N ARG A 136 6.38 -10.38 -7.48
CA ARG A 136 6.66 -11.71 -8.04
C ARG A 136 5.43 -12.61 -8.17
N GLY A 137 4.45 -12.43 -7.29
CA GLY A 137 3.32 -13.35 -7.14
C GLY A 137 3.71 -14.66 -6.42
N TYR A 138 2.84 -15.67 -6.50
CA TYR A 138 2.99 -16.94 -5.76
C TYR A 138 3.41 -18.10 -6.67
N LYS A 139 4.68 -18.52 -6.55
CA LYS A 139 5.21 -19.71 -7.25
C LYS A 139 4.40 -20.98 -6.95
N LYS A 140 4.02 -21.21 -5.69
CA LYS A 140 3.29 -22.41 -5.24
C LYS A 140 1.87 -22.54 -5.79
N ARG A 141 1.29 -21.47 -6.35
CA ARG A 141 -0.08 -21.45 -6.87
C ARG A 141 -0.15 -21.25 -8.38
N ALA A 142 0.97 -21.32 -9.09
CA ALA A 142 1.09 -20.95 -10.50
C ALA A 142 0.52 -19.55 -10.81
N ARG A 143 0.56 -18.63 -9.83
CA ARG A 143 0.13 -17.23 -9.96
C ARG A 143 1.35 -16.33 -9.90
N LEU A 144 2.33 -16.60 -10.77
CA LEU A 144 3.44 -15.68 -10.98
C LEU A 144 2.96 -14.52 -11.82
N THR A 145 3.41 -13.31 -11.50
CA THR A 145 3.10 -12.14 -12.30
C THR A 145 3.96 -12.17 -13.55
N GLU A 146 3.37 -12.22 -14.74
CA GLU A 146 4.10 -12.38 -16.00
C GLU A 146 5.13 -11.26 -16.25
N LYS A 147 4.79 -10.05 -15.82
CA LYS A 147 5.64 -8.85 -16.00
C LYS A 147 6.62 -8.63 -14.84
N PHE A 148 6.75 -9.56 -13.90
CA PHE A 148 7.71 -9.44 -12.81
C PHE A 148 9.13 -9.43 -13.38
N ASP A 149 9.88 -8.37 -13.09
CA ASP A 149 11.27 -8.24 -13.50
C ASP A 149 12.19 -8.34 -12.26
N PRO A 150 12.90 -9.46 -12.04
CA PRO A 150 13.79 -9.63 -10.90
C PRO A 150 15.05 -8.73 -10.95
N LEU A 151 15.32 -8.11 -12.10
CA LEU A 151 16.47 -7.24 -12.33
C LEU A 151 16.03 -5.80 -12.62
N LYS A 152 14.79 -5.41 -12.29
CA LYS A 152 14.31 -4.05 -12.49
C LYS A 152 15.21 -3.06 -11.74
N LEU A 153 15.87 -2.21 -12.50
CA LEU A 153 16.71 -1.11 -12.02
C LEU A 153 15.99 0.20 -12.30
N LEU A 154 16.12 1.15 -11.37
CA LEU A 154 15.52 2.47 -11.46
C LEU A 154 16.60 3.49 -11.07
N GLU A 155 16.66 4.58 -11.82
CA GLU A 155 17.52 5.71 -11.51
C GLU A 155 16.73 6.69 -10.64
N ILE A 156 17.36 7.14 -9.55
CA ILE A 156 16.75 8.03 -8.56
C ILE A 156 17.21 9.44 -8.79
#